data_AF-A0A6S7BM74-F1
#
_entry.id   AF-A0A6S7BM74-F1
#
_cell.length_a   1.000
_cell.length_b   1.000
_cell.length_c   1.000
_cell.angle_alpha   90.00
_cell.angle_beta   90.00
_cell.angle_gamma   90.00
#
_symmetry.space_group_name_H-M   'P 1'
#
loop_
_entity.id
_entity.type
_entity.pdbx_description
1 polymer ?
#
loop_
_entity_poly.entity_id
_entity_poly.type
_entity_poly.pdbx_seq_one_letter_code
_entity_poly.pdbx_strand_id
1 'polypeptide(L)'
;MSQYLVDRITSAPNIEKCTCTEVTALAGSDVLQEITLTDVHTGRQCRVMTSWLFVCIGGVPQTGWAQEVGIVRDEGGYLVTGPDLQEYRANLKWPLERAPLHLETCVPGVFAAGDVRHGSIKRVASAVGEGGNGCGAGASLSE
;
A
#
# COMPACT_ATOMS: atom_id res chain seq x y z
N MET A 1 -12.57 -7.39 2.31
CA MET A 1 -11.98 -8.50 1.53
C MET A 1 -13.10 -9.27 0.86
N SER A 2 -12.93 -9.73 -0.38
CA SER A 2 -14.00 -10.48 -1.09
C SER A 2 -14.31 -11.78 -0.35
N GLN A 3 -15.60 -12.05 -0.09
CA GLN A 3 -16.07 -13.27 0.56
C GLN A 3 -15.54 -14.53 -0.15
N TYR A 4 -15.47 -14.48 -1.48
CA TYR A 4 -14.91 -15.55 -2.32
C TYR A 4 -13.49 -15.96 -1.92
N LEU A 5 -12.60 -14.99 -1.62
CA LEU A 5 -11.22 -15.30 -1.23
C LEU A 5 -11.15 -15.90 0.17
N VAL A 6 -11.98 -15.41 1.09
CA VAL A 6 -12.08 -15.97 2.44
C VAL A 6 -12.53 -17.42 2.39
N ASP A 7 -13.55 -17.72 1.59
CA ASP A 7 -14.09 -19.08 1.45
C ASP A 7 -13.05 -20.03 0.83
N ARG A 8 -12.30 -19.56 -0.17
CA ARG A 8 -11.21 -20.34 -0.78
C ARG A 8 -10.07 -20.65 0.16
N ILE A 9 -9.65 -19.68 0.98
CA ILE A 9 -8.59 -19.89 1.98
C ILE A 9 -9.10 -20.87 3.05
N THR A 10 -10.34 -20.70 3.49
CA THR A 10 -10.92 -21.51 4.57
C THR A 10 -11.20 -22.96 4.15
N SER A 11 -11.45 -23.21 2.87
CA SER A 11 -11.71 -24.56 2.33
C SER A 11 -10.45 -25.30 1.86
N ALA A 12 -9.28 -24.66 1.88
CA ALA A 12 -8.05 -25.27 1.42
C ALA A 12 -7.47 -26.22 2.50
N PRO A 13 -7.24 -27.52 2.21
CA PRO A 13 -6.78 -28.49 3.19
C PRO A 13 -5.32 -28.30 3.63
N ASN A 14 -4.56 -27.52 2.87
CA ASN A 14 -3.15 -27.22 3.12
C ASN A 14 -2.92 -25.86 3.79
N ILE A 15 -3.99 -25.22 4.30
CA ILE A 15 -3.92 -23.94 5.00
C ILE A 15 -4.48 -24.10 6.40
N GLU A 16 -3.66 -23.81 7.40
CA GLU A 16 -4.13 -23.63 8.77
C GLU A 16 -4.34 -22.14 9.06
N LYS A 17 -5.52 -21.79 9.59
CA LYS A 17 -5.87 -20.42 9.95
C LYS A 17 -5.71 -20.20 11.45
N CYS A 18 -4.69 -19.45 11.84
CA CYS A 18 -4.48 -19.04 13.23
C CYS A 18 -4.96 -17.59 13.42
N THR A 19 -6.16 -17.40 13.97
CA THR A 19 -6.66 -16.07 14.36
C THR A 19 -6.19 -15.71 15.76
N CYS A 20 -6.15 -14.41 16.08
CA CYS A 20 -5.78 -13.94 17.42
C CYS A 20 -4.40 -14.50 17.85
N THR A 21 -3.49 -14.62 16.90
CA THR A 21 -2.19 -15.25 17.07
C THR A 21 -1.14 -14.32 16.46
N GLU A 22 -0.06 -14.07 17.19
CA GLU A 22 1.06 -13.23 16.77
C GLU A 22 2.34 -14.05 16.66
N VAL A 23 3.21 -13.69 15.71
CA VAL A 23 4.57 -14.21 15.65
C VAL A 23 5.42 -13.40 16.64
N THR A 24 5.89 -14.04 17.71
CA THR A 24 6.61 -13.36 18.81
C THR A 24 8.09 -13.67 18.87
N ALA A 25 8.55 -14.72 18.20
CA ALA A 25 9.97 -15.00 18.03
C ALA A 25 10.25 -15.70 16.70
N LEU A 26 11.47 -15.48 16.19
CA LEU A 26 12.05 -16.15 15.04
C LEU A 26 13.34 -16.81 15.50
N ALA A 27 13.57 -18.07 15.09
CA ALA A 27 14.78 -18.81 15.42
C ALA A 27 15.37 -19.48 14.19
N GLY A 28 16.70 -19.50 14.15
CA GLY A 28 17.50 -19.98 13.03
C GLY A 28 18.90 -19.35 13.07
N SER A 29 19.84 -19.93 12.31
CA SER A 29 21.17 -19.36 12.12
C SER A 29 21.20 -18.56 10.81
N ASP A 30 21.76 -19.13 9.75
CA ASP A 30 21.86 -18.50 8.42
C ASP A 30 20.51 -18.48 7.69
N VAL A 31 19.59 -19.36 8.09
CA VAL A 31 18.23 -19.48 7.55
C VAL A 31 17.22 -19.60 8.69
N LEU A 32 15.98 -19.16 8.44
CA LEU A 32 14.87 -19.39 9.37
C LEU A 32 14.65 -20.91 9.52
N GLN A 33 14.40 -21.34 10.75
CA GLN A 33 14.13 -22.75 11.07
C GLN A 33 12.85 -22.92 11.89
N GLU A 34 12.52 -21.94 12.72
CA GLU A 34 11.37 -22.00 13.61
C GLU A 34 10.77 -20.61 13.82
N ILE A 35 9.45 -20.55 13.96
CA ILE A 35 8.73 -19.39 14.47
C ILE A 35 7.99 -19.75 15.75
N THR A 36 7.90 -18.80 16.68
CA THR A 36 7.02 -18.90 17.85
C THR A 36 5.76 -18.09 17.60
N LEU A 37 4.62 -18.76 17.70
CA LEU A 37 3.28 -18.20 17.65
C LEU A 37 2.75 -18.06 19.07
N THR A 38 2.19 -16.90 19.41
CA THR A 38 1.54 -16.65 20.70
C THR A 38 0.09 -16.30 20.47
N ASP A 39 -0.82 -17.05 21.08
CA ASP A 39 -2.24 -16.71 21.10
C ASP A 39 -2.44 -15.51 22.05
N VAL A 40 -2.99 -14.42 21.52
CA VAL A 40 -3.10 -13.14 22.25
C VAL A 40 -4.19 -13.16 23.33
N HIS A 41 -5.13 -14.09 23.25
CA HIS A 41 -6.20 -14.21 24.24
C HIS A 41 -5.76 -15.04 25.44
N THR A 42 -4.99 -16.10 25.20
CA THR A 42 -4.61 -17.08 26.23
C THR A 42 -3.16 -16.96 26.67
N GLY A 43 -2.31 -16.26 25.91
CA GLY A 43 -0.87 -16.20 26.11
C GLY A 43 -0.14 -17.50 25.75
N ARG A 44 -0.85 -18.51 25.21
CA ARG A 44 -0.27 -19.82 24.90
C ARG A 44 0.69 -19.70 23.72
N GLN A 45 1.89 -20.28 23.88
CA GLN A 45 2.90 -20.32 22.83
C GLN A 45 2.92 -21.67 22.10
N CYS A 46 3.13 -21.63 20.79
CA CYS A 46 3.33 -22.78 19.92
C CYS A 46 4.54 -22.53 19.03
N ARG A 47 5.39 -23.53 18.85
CA ARG A 47 6.55 -23.46 17.95
C ARG A 47 6.25 -24.21 16.66
N VAL A 48 6.54 -23.56 15.53
CA VAL A 48 6.29 -24.12 14.20
C VAL A 48 7.61 -24.12 13.44
N MET A 49 8.02 -25.30 13.00
CA MET A 49 9.18 -25.46 12.14
C MET A 49 8.84 -24.96 10.75
N THR A 50 9.58 -23.95 10.27
CA THR A 50 9.43 -23.41 8.92
C THR A 50 10.71 -22.74 8.48
N SER A 51 11.02 -22.84 7.19
CA SER A 51 12.13 -22.13 6.57
C SER A 51 11.71 -20.81 5.93
N TRP A 52 10.41 -20.51 5.89
CA TRP A 52 9.87 -19.39 5.14
C TRP A 52 8.78 -18.68 5.94
N LEU A 53 8.86 -17.35 5.96
CA LEU A 53 7.84 -16.47 6.51
C LEU A 53 7.58 -15.34 5.51
N PHE A 54 6.34 -15.22 5.07
CA PHE A 54 5.89 -14.15 4.19
C PHE A 54 5.08 -13.14 4.99
N VAL A 55 5.57 -11.89 5.07
CA VAL A 55 4.92 -10.81 5.82
C VAL A 55 4.02 -10.01 4.88
N CYS A 56 2.71 -10.24 5.00
CA CYS A 56 1.69 -9.61 4.16
C CYS A 56 0.80 -8.63 4.95
N ILE A 57 1.40 -7.77 5.77
CA ILE A 57 0.68 -6.83 6.65
C ILE A 57 0.40 -5.46 6.02
N GLY A 58 0.72 -5.29 4.73
CA GLY A 58 0.68 -4.01 4.04
C GLY A 58 2.01 -3.25 4.17
N GLY A 59 1.99 -1.97 3.80
CA GLY A 59 3.16 -1.10 3.85
C GLY A 59 2.75 0.30 4.29
N VAL A 60 3.71 1.05 4.86
CA VAL A 60 3.54 2.45 5.22
C VAL A 60 4.29 3.29 4.18
N PRO A 61 3.61 4.15 3.41
CA PRO A 61 4.26 4.97 2.41
C PRO A 61 5.13 6.04 3.08
N GLN A 62 6.32 6.30 2.52
CA GLN A 62 7.25 7.33 3.01
C GLN A 62 6.82 8.73 2.54
N THR A 63 5.64 9.16 2.97
CA THR A 63 4.94 10.38 2.52
C THR A 63 4.74 11.38 3.67
N GLY A 64 5.60 11.31 4.71
CA GLY A 64 5.59 12.27 5.82
C GLY A 64 5.77 13.71 5.32
N TRP A 65 6.75 13.92 4.43
CA TRP A 65 7.05 15.22 3.80
C TRP A 65 5.82 15.82 3.09
N ALA A 66 4.97 14.99 2.49
CA ALA A 66 3.80 15.43 1.74
C ALA A 66 2.76 16.12 2.64
N GLN A 67 2.69 15.71 3.93
CA GLN A 67 1.85 16.40 4.91
C GLN A 67 2.29 17.84 5.13
N GLU A 68 3.60 18.05 5.26
CA GLU A 68 4.20 19.34 5.60
C GLU A 68 3.97 20.37 4.50
N VAL A 69 3.94 19.91 3.24
CA VAL A 69 3.69 20.75 2.06
C VAL A 69 2.21 20.79 1.65
N GLY A 70 1.30 20.18 2.42
CA GLY A 70 -0.14 20.22 2.18
C GLY A 70 -0.63 19.34 1.02
N ILE A 71 0.13 18.32 0.62
CA ILE A 71 -0.32 17.34 -0.37
C ILE A 71 -1.29 16.36 0.28
N VAL A 72 -2.43 16.14 -0.38
CA VAL A 72 -3.49 15.26 0.12
C VAL A 72 -3.05 13.80 0.17
N ARG A 73 -3.39 13.16 1.29
CA ARG A 73 -3.16 11.74 1.55
C ARG A 73 -4.45 11.07 2.00
N ASP A 74 -4.59 9.79 1.69
CA ASP A 74 -5.66 8.96 2.23
C ASP A 74 -5.42 8.60 3.71
N GLU A 75 -6.34 7.88 4.32
CA GLU A 75 -6.23 7.40 5.71
C GLU A 75 -5.01 6.47 5.93
N GLY A 76 -4.53 5.81 4.87
CA GLY A 76 -3.33 4.96 4.88
C GLY A 76 -2.02 5.71 4.64
N GLY A 77 -2.07 7.04 4.45
CA GLY A 77 -0.92 7.89 4.17
C GLY A 77 -0.48 7.94 2.69
N TYR A 78 -1.19 7.30 1.76
CA TYR A 78 -0.82 7.29 0.35
C TYR A 78 -1.25 8.60 -0.34
N LEU A 79 -0.45 9.07 -1.30
CA LEU A 79 -0.72 10.30 -2.06
C LEU A 79 -1.95 10.10 -2.96
N VAL A 80 -2.92 11.00 -2.85
CA VAL A 80 -4.11 10.99 -3.70
C VAL A 80 -3.82 11.77 -4.97
N THR A 81 -4.22 11.24 -6.12
CA THR A 81 -3.93 11.83 -7.44
C THR A 81 -5.15 11.81 -8.36
N GLY A 82 -5.18 12.73 -9.31
CA GLY A 82 -6.09 12.68 -10.44
C GLY A 82 -7.56 12.63 -10.05
N PRO A 83 -8.37 11.76 -10.67
CA PRO A 83 -9.80 11.64 -10.38
C PRO A 83 -10.10 11.34 -8.91
N ASP A 84 -9.23 10.62 -8.20
CA ASP A 84 -9.44 10.22 -6.80
C ASP A 84 -9.47 11.45 -5.86
N LEU A 85 -8.90 12.58 -6.28
CA LEU A 85 -9.00 13.85 -5.55
C LEU A 85 -10.45 14.34 -5.43
N GLN A 86 -11.38 13.87 -6.27
CA GLN A 86 -12.80 14.26 -6.21
C GLN A 86 -13.46 13.93 -4.88
N GLU A 87 -13.07 12.82 -4.25
CA GLU A 87 -13.59 12.43 -2.93
C GLU A 87 -13.11 13.40 -1.82
N TYR A 88 -11.99 14.09 -2.07
CA TYR A 88 -11.38 15.04 -1.16
C TYR A 88 -11.66 16.50 -1.57
N ARG A 89 -12.41 16.73 -2.66
CA ARG A 89 -12.61 18.05 -3.28
C ARG A 89 -13.35 19.06 -2.42
N ALA A 90 -14.20 18.62 -1.49
CA ALA A 90 -14.91 19.54 -0.60
C ALA A 90 -13.95 20.49 0.15
N ASN A 91 -12.70 20.03 0.37
CA ASN A 91 -11.66 20.78 1.07
C ASN A 91 -10.53 21.26 0.14
N LEU A 92 -10.59 21.00 -1.17
CA LEU A 92 -9.54 21.36 -2.12
C LEU A 92 -9.98 22.49 -3.06
N LYS A 93 -9.28 23.62 -3.01
CA LYS A 93 -9.40 24.68 -4.01
C LYS A 93 -8.46 24.39 -5.17
N TRP A 94 -8.94 23.63 -6.13
CA TRP A 94 -8.19 23.40 -7.36
C TRP A 94 -8.12 24.70 -8.19
N PRO A 95 -6.92 25.21 -8.54
CA PRO A 95 -6.78 26.56 -9.09
C PRO A 95 -6.86 26.64 -10.61
N LEU A 96 -6.89 25.52 -11.33
CA LEU A 96 -6.91 25.48 -12.80
C LEU A 96 -8.32 25.18 -13.34
N GLU A 97 -8.64 25.67 -14.53
CA GLU A 97 -9.91 25.39 -15.21
C GLU A 97 -10.08 23.91 -15.60
N ARG A 98 -8.96 23.23 -15.89
CA ARG A 98 -8.96 21.78 -16.17
C ARG A 98 -9.01 20.96 -14.89
N ALA A 99 -9.51 19.73 -14.97
CA ALA A 99 -9.35 18.76 -13.88
C ALA A 99 -7.87 18.36 -13.68
N PRO A 100 -7.49 17.86 -12.48
CA PRO A 100 -6.19 17.23 -12.26
C PRO A 100 -5.94 16.09 -13.25
N LEU A 101 -4.72 15.98 -13.77
CA LEU A 101 -4.30 14.86 -14.60
C LEU A 101 -4.20 13.59 -13.76
N HIS A 102 -4.22 12.42 -14.41
CA HIS A 102 -4.35 11.12 -13.74
C HIS A 102 -3.37 10.89 -12.56
N LEU A 103 -2.11 11.28 -12.72
CA LEU A 103 -1.06 11.12 -11.71
C LEU A 103 -0.77 12.42 -10.94
N GLU A 104 -1.50 13.50 -11.22
CA GLU A 104 -1.27 14.81 -10.62
C GLU A 104 -1.87 14.86 -9.22
N THR A 105 -1.11 15.36 -8.26
CA THR A 105 -1.56 15.55 -6.88
C THR A 105 -2.51 16.75 -6.78
N CYS A 106 -2.92 17.11 -5.56
CA CYS A 106 -3.67 18.34 -5.34
C CYS A 106 -2.88 19.64 -5.60
N VAL A 107 -1.56 19.53 -5.82
CA VAL A 107 -0.71 20.64 -6.25
C VAL A 107 -0.49 20.53 -7.76
N PRO A 108 -0.96 21.50 -8.57
CA PRO A 108 -0.77 21.47 -10.02
C PRO A 108 0.69 21.36 -10.41
N GLY A 109 0.99 20.51 -11.39
CA GLY A 109 2.35 20.23 -11.87
C GLY A 109 3.16 19.26 -11.01
N VAL A 110 2.64 18.82 -9.86
CA VAL A 110 3.27 17.79 -9.01
C VAL A 110 2.59 16.46 -9.25
N PHE A 111 3.37 15.44 -9.62
CA PHE A 111 2.87 14.11 -9.94
C PHE A 111 3.42 13.05 -8.99
N ALA A 112 2.63 12.02 -8.72
CA ALA A 112 3.03 10.86 -7.93
C ALA A 112 2.82 9.57 -8.73
N ALA A 113 3.80 8.67 -8.65
CA ALA A 113 3.81 7.38 -9.34
C ALA A 113 4.37 6.29 -8.43
N GLY A 114 3.93 5.05 -8.66
CA GLY A 114 4.36 3.88 -7.92
C GLY A 114 3.65 3.71 -6.58
N ASP A 115 4.29 2.98 -5.68
CA ASP A 115 3.65 2.46 -4.46
C ASP A 115 3.30 3.54 -3.44
N VAL A 116 3.77 4.78 -3.63
CA VAL A 116 3.40 5.93 -2.78
C VAL A 116 1.98 6.45 -3.05
N ARG A 117 1.35 6.02 -4.15
CA ARG A 117 0.05 6.53 -4.62
C ARG A 117 -1.11 5.68 -4.11
N HIS A 118 -2.21 6.35 -3.78
CA HIS A 118 -3.48 5.72 -3.46
C HIS A 118 -3.94 4.83 -4.62
N GLY A 119 -4.44 3.64 -4.32
CA GLY A 119 -4.93 2.70 -5.34
C GLY A 119 -3.85 2.13 -6.26
N SER A 120 -2.56 2.36 -5.99
CA SER A 120 -1.48 1.74 -6.75
C SER A 120 -1.51 0.22 -6.61
N ILE A 121 -1.22 -0.47 -7.70
CA ILE A 121 -1.25 -1.94 -7.78
C ILE A 121 -0.06 -2.59 -7.04
N LYS A 122 0.82 -1.81 -6.39
CA LYS A 122 1.98 -2.29 -5.61
C LYS A 122 2.81 -3.33 -6.35
N ARG A 123 3.05 -3.08 -7.63
CA ARG A 123 3.82 -3.93 -8.55
C ARG A 123 4.87 -3.10 -9.26
N VAL A 124 6.10 -3.62 -9.33
CA VAL A 124 7.26 -2.96 -9.96
C VAL A 124 6.98 -2.49 -11.39
N ALA A 125 6.32 -3.32 -12.20
CA ALA A 125 5.99 -2.96 -13.59
C ALA A 125 4.98 -1.80 -13.70
N SER A 126 4.09 -1.65 -12.71
CA SER A 126 3.12 -0.54 -12.68
C SER A 126 3.80 0.79 -12.38
N ALA A 127 4.76 0.79 -11.45
CA ALA A 127 5.53 1.98 -11.10
C ALA A 127 6.34 2.52 -12.30
N VAL A 128 6.91 1.63 -13.12
CA VAL A 128 7.68 2.00 -14.32
C VAL A 128 6.78 2.58 -15.41
N GLY A 129 5.61 2.00 -15.64
CA GLY A 129 4.64 2.52 -16.63
C GLY A 129 4.07 3.90 -16.26
N GLU A 130 3.82 4.14 -14.97
CA GLU A 130 3.36 5.44 -14.46
C GLU A 130 4.45 6.53 -14.62
N GLY A 131 5.72 6.20 -14.38
CA GLY A 131 6.85 7.12 -14.60
C GLY A 131 7.01 7.56 -16.07
N GLY A 132 6.71 6.67 -17.01
CA GLY A 132 6.73 6.99 -18.45
C GLY A 132 5.61 7.95 -18.86
N ASN A 133 4.39 7.76 -18.35
CA ASN A 133 3.25 8.63 -18.66
C ASN A 133 3.33 10.00 -17.96
N GLY A 134 3.97 10.09 -16.79
CA GLY A 134 4.20 11.36 -16.09
C GLY A 134 5.14 12.31 -16.84
N CYS A 135 6.16 11.78 -17.52
CA CYS A 135 7.09 12.59 -18.30
C CYS A 135 6.49 13.13 -19.61
N GLY A 136 5.53 12.41 -20.21
CA GLY A 136 4.88 12.82 -21.46
C GLY A 136 3.93 14.02 -21.31
N ALA A 137 3.33 14.21 -20.15
CA ALA A 137 2.40 15.32 -19.89
C ALA A 137 3.09 16.64 -19.51
N GLY A 138 4.37 16.60 -19.12
CA GLY A 138 5.15 17.80 -18.76
C GLY A 138 5.79 18.51 -19.97
N ALA A 139 5.80 17.89 -21.15
CA ALA A 139 6.51 18.40 -22.32
C ALA A 139 5.64 19.24 -23.29
N SER A 140 4.34 19.41 -23.03
CA SER A 140 3.41 20.12 -23.93
C SER A 140 2.92 21.48 -23.41
N LEU A 141 3.54 22.03 -22.36
CA LEU A 141 3.24 23.37 -21.84
C LEU A 141 4.44 24.30 -22.04
N SER A 142 4.78 24.56 -23.29
CA SER A 142 5.66 25.68 -23.68
C SER A 142 5.46 26.03 -25.16
N GLU A 143 4.35 26.68 -25.47
CA GLU A 143 4.21 27.66 -26.56
C GLU A 143 3.21 28.75 -26.14
#